data_AF-A0A3C0R9B2-F1
#
_entry.id   AF-A0A3C0R9B2-F1
#
_cell.length_a   1.000
_cell.length_b   1.000
_cell.length_c   1.000
_cell.angle_alpha   90.00
_cell.angle_beta   90.00
_cell.angle_gamma   90.00
#
_symmetry.space_group_name_H-M   'P 1'
#
loop_
_entity.id
_entity.type
_entity.pdbx_description
1 polymer ?
#
loop_
_entity_poly.entity_id
_entity_poly.type
_entity_poly.pdbx_seq_one_letter_code
_entity_poly.pdbx_strand_id
1 'polypeptide(L)' 'MKISNETKVGALTAIAITLLVLGFNFLKGRSLFKTGHFLYAKYPDAKGLMVSNPVYVNGFQIG' A
#
# COMPACT_ATOMS: atom_id res chain seq x y z
N MET A 1 36.85 -16.41 8.55
CA MET A 1 35.67 -17.24 8.23
C MET A 1 35.24 -16.95 6.80
N LYS A 2 35.33 -17.92 5.88
CA LYS A 2 34.71 -17.79 4.56
C LYS A 2 33.23 -18.11 4.72
N ILE A 3 32.35 -17.15 4.45
CA ILE A 3 30.91 -17.44 4.29
C ILE A 3 30.80 -18.49 3.17
N SER A 4 30.11 -19.59 3.43
CA SER A 4 29.86 -20.61 2.40
C SER A 4 28.89 -20.05 1.36
N ASN A 5 29.00 -20.53 0.12
CA ASN A 5 28.19 -20.00 -0.98
C ASN A 5 26.70 -20.25 -0.76
N GLU A 6 26.36 -21.31 -0.03
CA GLU A 6 25.00 -21.70 0.35
C GLU A 6 24.34 -20.63 1.23
N THR A 7 25.05 -20.09 2.23
CA THR A 7 24.52 -19.03 3.09
C THR A 7 24.31 -17.72 2.33
N LYS A 8 25.18 -17.43 1.34
CA LYS A 8 25.06 -16.22 0.51
C LYS A 8 23.82 -16.29 -0.40
N VAL A 9 23.56 -17.45 -0.99
CA VAL A 9 22.35 -17.70 -1.78
C VAL A 9 21.10 -17.63 -0.90
N GLY A 10 21.11 -18.27 0.27
CA GLY A 10 19.99 -18.22 1.22
C GLY A 10 19.64 -16.80 1.67
N ALA A 11 20.65 -15.98 1.99
CA ALA A 11 20.45 -14.58 2.36
C ALA A 11 19.86 -13.75 1.21
N LEU A 12 20.33 -13.96 -0.03
CA LEU A 12 19.78 -13.29 -1.21
C LEU A 12 18.30 -13.64 -1.42
N THR A 13 17.96 -14.92 -1.30
CA THR A 13 16.57 -15.39 -1.44
C THR A 13 15.66 -14.80 -0.36
N ALA A 14 16.12 -14.74 0.90
CA ALA A 14 15.34 -14.14 1.99
C ALA A 14 15.05 -12.65 1.75
N ILE A 15 16.05 -11.90 1.27
CA ILE A 15 15.89 -10.48 0.91
C ILE A 15 14.90 -10.33 -0.26
N ALA A 16 15.04 -11.16 -1.30
CA ALA A 16 14.16 -11.12 -2.47
C ALA A 16 12.69 -11.37 -2.11
N ILE A 17 12.41 -12.38 -1.26
CA ILE A 17 11.05 -12.67 -0.79
C ILE A 17 10.50 -11.49 0.02
N THR A 18 11.30 -10.93 0.92
CA THR A 18 10.90 -9.79 1.75
C THR A 18 10.53 -8.58 0.88
N LEU A 19 11.37 -8.25 -0.11
CA LEU A 19 11.11 -7.17 -1.07
C LEU A 19 9.87 -7.45 -1.93
N LEU A 20 9.64 -8.70 -2.34
CA LEU A 20 8.47 -9.06 -3.12
C LEU A 20 7.18 -8.88 -2.31
N VAL A 21 7.17 -9.30 -1.04
CA VAL A 21 6.00 -9.12 -0.16
C VAL A 21 5.75 -7.63 0.10
N LEU A 22 6.78 -6.85 0.41
CA LEU A 22 6.66 -5.42 0.63
C LEU A 22 6.22 -4.68 -0.65
N GLY A 23 6.85 -4.99 -1.79
CA GLY A 23 6.55 -4.40 -3.09
C GLY A 23 5.14 -4.74 -3.57
N PHE A 24 4.69 -5.98 -3.37
CA PHE A 24 3.33 -6.38 -3.70
C PHE A 24 2.30 -5.66 -2.83
N ASN A 25 2.54 -5.53 -1.52
CA ASN A 25 1.66 -4.77 -0.64
C ASN A 25 1.65 -3.26 -0.99
N PHE A 26 2.79 -2.70 -1.39
CA PHE A 26 2.92 -1.32 -1.86
C PHE A 26 2.12 -1.09 -3.16
N LEU A 27 2.31 -1.94 -4.17
CA LEU A 27 1.57 -1.88 -5.45
C LEU A 27 0.06 -2.03 -5.25
N LYS A 28 -0.36 -2.83 -4.26
CA LYS A 28 -1.77 -3.02 -3.91
C LYS A 28 -2.38 -1.78 -3.21
N GLY A 29 -1.59 -0.73 -2.99
CA GLY A 29 -2.05 0.49 -2.31
C GLY A 29 -2.45 0.25 -0.85
N ARG A 30 -2.17 -0.95 -0.30
CA ARG A 30 -2.28 -1.20 1.13
C ARG A 30 -1.12 -0.49 1.77
N SER A 31 -1.36 0.77 2.08
CA SER A 31 -0.38 1.59 2.73
C SER A 31 -0.06 1.00 4.10
N LEU A 32 1.05 0.26 4.16
CA LEU A 32 1.59 -0.35 5.37
C LEU A 32 1.91 0.71 6.45
N PHE A 33 1.86 1.99 6.08
CA PHE A 33 2.12 3.16 6.94
C PHE A 33 1.09 4.31 6.80
N LYS A 34 -0.14 4.10 6.25
CA LYS A 34 -1.14 5.19 6.29
C LYS A 34 -2.00 5.06 7.53
N THR A 35 -1.74 5.95 8.48
CA THR A 35 -2.74 6.54 9.36
C THR A 35 -3.77 7.25 8.46
N GLY A 36 -4.82 6.55 8.06
CA GLY A 36 -5.92 7.13 7.31
C GLY A 36 -6.89 7.82 8.27
N HIS A 37 -7.18 9.11 8.07
CA HIS A 37 -8.27 9.78 8.76
C HIS A 37 -9.59 9.36 8.11
N PHE A 38 -10.38 8.54 8.81
CA PHE A 38 -11.72 8.18 8.37
C PHE A 38 -12.67 9.35 8.68
N LEU A 39 -13.06 10.07 7.64
CA LEU A 39 -13.98 11.19 7.72
C LEU A 39 -15.36 10.72 7.27
N TYR A 40 -16.37 10.93 8.12
CA TYR A 40 -17.76 10.61 7.80
C TYR A 40 -18.51 11.91 7.50
N ALA A 41 -19.13 11.99 6.33
CA ALA A 41 -19.97 13.11 5.93
C ALA A 41 -21.38 12.60 5.64
N LYS A 42 -22.39 13.29 6.17
CA LYS A 42 -23.80 12.97 5.93
C LYS A 42 -24.31 13.88 4.82
N TYR A 43 -24.72 13.29 3.71
CA TYR A 43 -25.35 13.99 2.60
C TYR A 43 -26.83 13.63 2.52
N PRO A 44 -27.70 14.58 2.18
CA PRO A 44 -29.13 14.32 1.98
C PRO A 44 -29.42 13.51 0.70
N ASP A 45 -28.52 13.58 -0.30
CA ASP A 45 -28.66 12.90 -1.59
C ASP A 45 -27.28 12.45 -2.09
N ALA A 46 -27.13 11.15 -2.38
CA ALA A 46 -25.84 10.56 -2.76
C ALA A 46 -25.54 10.58 -4.27
N LYS A 47 -26.39 11.21 -5.10
CA LYS A 47 -26.34 11.36 -6.59
C LYS A 47 -25.14 10.69 -7.31
N GLY A 48 -25.08 9.35 -7.32
CA GLY A 48 -24.08 8.58 -8.08
C GLY A 48 -22.73 8.33 -7.40
N LEU A 49 -22.60 8.55 -6.09
CA LEU A 49 -21.43 8.15 -5.31
C LEU A 49 -21.29 6.62 -5.34
N MET A 50 -20.28 6.14 -6.08
CA MET A 50 -19.88 4.74 -6.11
C MET A 50 -18.74 4.47 -5.13
N VAL A 51 -18.64 3.23 -4.65
CA VAL A 51 -17.51 2.79 -3.83
C VAL A 51 -16.23 2.95 -4.66
N SER A 52 -15.19 3.56 -4.07
CA SER A 52 -13.90 3.90 -4.71
C SER A 52 -13.90 5.11 -5.64
N ASN A 53 -14.91 5.99 -5.57
CA ASN A 53 -14.81 7.26 -6.28
C ASN A 53 -13.73 8.15 -5.63
N PRO A 54 -12.82 8.74 -6.42
CA PRO A 54 -11.77 9.59 -5.88
C PRO A 54 -12.35 10.82 -5.18
N VAL A 55 -11.85 11.12 -3.98
CA VAL A 55 -12.23 12.28 -3.18
C VAL A 55 -11.30 13.43 -3.55
N TYR A 56 -11.87 14.56 -4.00
CA TYR A 56 -11.11 15.75 -4.35
C TYR A 56 -11.33 16.87 -3.32
N VAL A 57 -10.26 17.58 -2.98
CA VAL A 57 -10.32 18.84 -2.24
C VAL A 57 -9.58 19.90 -3.05
N ASN A 58 -10.26 21.00 -3.38
CA ASN A 58 -9.72 22.09 -4.20
C ASN A 58 -9.09 21.63 -5.53
N GLY A 59 -9.62 20.56 -6.14
CA GLY A 59 -9.11 19.99 -7.39
C GLY A 59 -8.00 18.95 -7.25
N PHE A 60 -7.49 18.69 -6.04
CA PHE A 60 -6.48 17.65 -5.79
C PHE A 60 -7.13 16.38 -5.25
N GLN A 61 -6.75 15.22 -5.80
CA GLN A 61 -7.22 13.91 -5.33
C GLN A 61 -6.54 13.57 -3.99
N ILE A 62 -7.35 13.42 -2.94
CA ILE A 62 -6.89 13.13 -1.57
C ILE A 62 -7.36 11.76 -1.03
N GLY A 63 -8.25 11.07 -1.73
CA GLY A 63 -8.82 9.78 -1.34
C GLY A 63 -9.37 9.01 -2.52
#